data_AF-A0A961G7V9-F1
#
_entry.id   AF-A0A961G7V9-F1
#
_cell.length_a   1.000
_cell.length_b   1.000
_cell.length_c   1.000
_cell.angle_alpha   90.00
_cell.angle_beta   90.00
_cell.angle_gamma   90.00
#
_symmetry.space_group_name_H-M   'P 1'
#
loop_
_entity.id
_entity.type
_entity.pdbx_description
1 polymer ?
#
loop_
_entity_poly.entity_id
_entity_poly.type
_entity_poly.pdbx_seq_one_letter_code
_entity_poly.pdbx_strand_id
1 'polypeptide(L)' 'VSMGTNVLSVGAVRKHLERGERVDMPELIERFRSAGRRVAVRVPDAYWLDLGRLEDLETGTRIYSEDPGRFLGG' A
#
# COMPACT_ATOMS: atom_id res chain seq x y z
N VAL A 1 7.52 -2.02 7.29
CA VAL A 1 7.24 -2.29 5.86
C VAL A 1 5.94 -1.60 5.47
N SER A 2 5.79 -1.16 4.21
CA SER A 2 4.54 -0.54 3.72
C SER A 2 3.61 -1.62 3.18
N MET A 3 2.31 -1.54 3.50
CA MET A 3 1.30 -2.52 3.05
C MET A 3 0.83 -2.29 1.60
N GLY A 4 1.34 -1.27 0.90
CA GLY A 4 0.91 -0.92 -0.45
C GLY A 4 -0.39 -0.12 -0.52
N THR A 5 -1.09 0.08 0.61
CA THR A 5 -2.30 0.92 0.69
C THR A 5 -1.93 2.37 1.00
N ASN A 6 -2.36 3.30 0.14
CA ASN A 6 -2.05 4.72 0.28
C ASN A 6 -3.31 5.56 0.06
N VAL A 7 -3.48 6.62 0.85
CA VAL A 7 -4.54 7.62 0.67
C VAL A 7 -3.89 8.95 0.33
N LEU A 8 -4.12 9.43 -0.90
CA LEU A 8 -3.45 10.60 -1.44
C LEU A 8 -4.47 11.70 -1.75
N SER A 9 -4.13 12.94 -1.42
CA SER A 9 -4.90 14.11 -1.85
C SER A 9 -4.62 14.39 -3.33
N VAL A 10 -5.68 14.51 -4.14
CA VAL A 10 -5.58 14.89 -5.56
C VAL A 10 -4.80 16.20 -5.74
N GLY A 11 -5.01 17.18 -4.86
CA GLY A 11 -4.31 18.47 -4.94
C GLY A 11 -2.81 18.35 -4.64
N ALA A 12 -2.41 17.45 -3.74
CA ALA A 12 -1.00 17.17 -3.50
C ALA A 12 -0.37 16.47 -4.70
N VAL A 13 -1.04 15.45 -5.25
CA VAL A 13 -0.56 14.72 -6.44
C VAL A 13 -0.35 15.67 -7.63
N ARG A 14 -1.34 16.52 -7.95
CA ARG A 14 -1.24 17.47 -9.07
C ARG A 14 -0.14 18.52 -8.94
N LYS A 15 0.29 18.86 -7.71
CA LYS A 15 1.34 19.86 -7.46
C LYS A 15 2.75 19.26 -7.54
N HIS A 16 2.88 17.95 -7.35
CA HIS A 16 4.18 17.29 -7.15
C HIS A 16 4.51 16.24 -8.21
N LEU A 17 3.60 15.99 -9.16
CA LEU A 17 3.80 15.10 -10.30
C LEU A 17 3.56 15.80 -11.61
N GLU A 18 4.41 15.48 -12.58
CA GLU A 18 4.24 15.88 -13.96
C GLU A 18 3.67 14.73 -14.81
N ARG A 19 2.96 15.09 -15.90
CA ARG A 19 2.38 14.08 -16.78
C ARG A 19 3.48 13.31 -17.50
N GLY A 20 3.44 11.99 -17.39
CA GLY A 20 4.43 11.10 -18.01
C GLY A 20 5.71 10.94 -17.19
N GLU A 21 5.82 11.64 -16.07
CA GLU A 21 6.92 11.45 -15.13
C GLU A 21 6.85 10.05 -14.50
N ARG A 22 7.99 9.35 -14.51
CA ARG A 22 8.16 8.15 -13.71
C ARG A 22 8.58 8.56 -12.30
N VAL A 23 7.73 8.27 -11.33
CA VAL A 23 8.04 8.39 -9.91
C VAL A 23 7.61 7.11 -9.20
N ASP A 24 8.37 6.70 -8.20
CA ASP A 24 7.99 5.58 -7.34
C ASP A 24 7.36 6.11 -6.04
N MET A 25 6.53 5.29 -5.37
CA MET A 25 5.79 5.72 -4.18
C MET A 25 6.66 6.27 -3.04
N PRO A 26 7.82 5.67 -2.68
CA PRO A 26 8.70 6.24 -1.66
C PRO A 26 9.20 7.64 -2.02
N GLU A 27 9.55 7.85 -3.29
CA GLU A 27 10.01 9.15 -3.76
C GLU A 27 8.90 10.20 -3.68
N LEU A 28 7.67 9.84 -4.07
CA LEU A 28 6.53 10.75 -3.97
C LEU A 28 6.23 11.17 -2.51
N ILE A 29 6.31 10.23 -1.57
CA ILE A 29 6.15 10.50 -0.14
C ILE A 29 7.23 11.49 0.34
N GLU A 30 8.48 11.30 -0.08
CA GLU A 30 9.57 12.20 0.29
C GLU A 30 9.45 13.59 -0.32
N ARG A 31 8.94 13.70 -1.56
CA ARG A 31 8.60 15.01 -2.16
C ARG A 31 7.55 15.75 -1.33
N PHE A 32 6.50 15.05 -0.88
CA PHE A 32 5.49 15.66 -0.01
C PHE A 32 6.09 16.14 1.32
N ARG A 33 6.90 15.30 1.97
CA ARG A 33 7.57 15.63 3.24
C ARG A 33 8.50 16.83 3.08
N SER A 34 9.31 16.84 2.03
CA SER A 34 10.26 17.93 1.73
C SER A 34 9.55 19.26 1.40
N ALA A 35 8.35 19.20 0.84
CA ALA A 35 7.50 20.37 0.59
C ALA A 35 6.68 20.82 1.81
N GLY A 36 6.97 20.30 3.01
CA GLY A 36 6.27 20.63 4.25
C GLY A 36 4.81 20.13 4.30
N ARG A 37 4.43 19.17 3.45
CA ARG A 37 3.09 18.57 3.50
C ARG A 37 3.02 17.53 4.62
N ARG A 38 1.84 17.43 5.23
CA ARG A 38 1.56 16.39 6.23
C ARG A 38 1.57 15.02 5.57
N VAL A 39 2.48 14.17 6.04
CA VAL A 39 2.50 12.73 5.78
C VAL A 39 2.21 12.03 7.09
N ALA A 40 1.26 11.09 7.09
CA ALA A 40 0.90 10.32 8.27
C ALA A 40 0.86 8.83 7.92
N VAL A 41 1.20 7.99 8.90
CA VAL A 41 1.19 6.54 8.75
C VAL A 41 0.11 5.96 9.65
N ARG A 42 -0.69 5.05 9.11
CA ARG A 42 -1.63 4.22 9.87
C ARG A 42 -1.10 2.79 9.85
N VAL A 43 -0.84 2.23 11.02
CA VAL A 43 -0.51 0.80 11.19
C VAL A 43 -1.79 0.09 11.63
N PRO A 44 -2.51 -0.59 10.72
CA PRO A 44 -3.73 -1.30 11.09
C PRO A 44 -3.39 -2.59 11.87
N ASP A 45 -4.30 -3.00 12.75
CA ASP A 45 -4.31 -4.36 13.28
C ASP A 45 -5.06 -5.22 12.26
N ALA A 46 -4.32 -5.71 11.27
CA ALA A 46 -4.87 -6.44 10.13
C ALA A 46 -3.91 -7.53 9.69
N TYR A 47 -4.48 -8.63 9.19
CA TYR A 47 -3.69 -9.62 8.46
C TYR A 47 -3.32 -9.06 7.08
N TRP A 48 -2.04 -9.18 6.74
CA TRP A 48 -1.50 -8.74 5.45
C TRP A 48 -0.41 -9.70 4.99
N LEU A 49 -0.46 -10.08 3.72
CA LEU A 49 0.53 -10.91 3.05
C LEU A 49 0.74 -10.35 1.63
N ASP A 50 2.00 -10.08 1.28
CA ASP A 50 2.37 -9.64 -0.06
C ASP A 50 2.47 -10.85 -1.00
N LEU A 51 1.52 -10.98 -1.92
CA LEU A 51 1.45 -12.13 -2.84
C LEU A 51 2.34 -11.97 -4.08
N GLY A 52 3.30 -11.03 -4.07
CA GLY A 52 4.19 -10.78 -5.21
C GLY A 52 5.23 -11.87 -5.47
N ARG A 53 5.45 -12.80 -4.54
CA ARG A 53 6.35 -13.95 -4.70
C ARG A 53 5.55 -15.25 -4.79
N LEU A 54 6.10 -16.25 -5.47
CA LEU A 54 5.41 -17.53 -5.67
C LEU A 54 5.13 -18.23 -4.34
N GLU A 55 6.09 -18.22 -3.42
CA GLU A 55 6.00 -18.87 -2.12
C GLU A 55 4.95 -18.19 -1.23
N ASP A 56 4.84 -16.86 -1.31
CA ASP A 56 3.83 -16.08 -0.60
C ASP A 56 2.43 -16.31 -1.19
N LEU A 57 2.34 -16.46 -2.52
CA LEU A 57 1.08 -16.82 -3.20
C LEU A 57 0.58 -18.21 -2.79
N GLU A 58 1.46 -19.21 -2.77
CA GLU A 58 1.14 -20.57 -2.30
C GLU A 58 0.69 -20.55 -0.84
N THR A 59 1.39 -19.78 -0.01
CA THR A 59 1.04 -19.58 1.40
C THR A 59 -0.33 -18.95 1.57
N GLY A 60 -0.62 -17.87 0.83
CA GLY A 60 -1.92 -17.20 0.86
C GLY A 60 -3.05 -18.10 0.41
N THR A 61 -2.82 -18.88 -0.65
CA THR A 61 -3.77 -19.87 -1.17
C THR A 61 -4.10 -20.91 -0.10
N ARG A 62 -3.07 -21.51 0.51
CA ARG A 62 -3.26 -22.52 1.57
C ARG A 62 -4.04 -21.95 2.76
N ILE A 63 -3.62 -20.79 3.28
CA ILE A 63 -4.27 -20.13 4.42
C ILE A 63 -5.75 -19.85 4.14
N TYR A 64 -6.07 -19.37 2.94
CA TYR A 64 -7.46 -19.11 2.55
C TYR A 64 -8.26 -20.40 2.37
N SER A 65 -7.69 -21.43 1.73
CA SER A 65 -8.36 -22.71 1.50
C SER A 65 -8.65 -23.48 2.80
N GLU A 66 -7.81 -23.36 3.82
CA GLU A 66 -7.99 -23.99 5.13
C GLU A 66 -9.16 -23.38 5.93
N ASP A 67 -9.34 -22.04 5.85
CA ASP A 67 -10.42 -21.34 6.53
C ASP A 67 -10.87 -20.08 5.76
N PRO A 68 -11.77 -20.23 4.77
CA PRO A 68 -12.34 -19.08 4.06
C PRO A 68 -13.15 -18.17 4.99
N GLY A 69 -13.72 -18.72 6.07
CA GLY A 69 -14.58 -18.01 7.03
C GLY A 69 -13.86 -16.87 7.73
N ARG A 70 -12.54 -17.02 7.95
CA ARG A 70 -11.67 -15.96 8.47
C ARG A 70 -11.68 -14.66 7.65
N PHE A 71 -11.92 -14.74 6.34
CA PHE A 71 -11.79 -13.60 5.42
C PHE A 71 -13.11 -13.09 4.86
N LEU A 72 -14.10 -13.97 4.72
CA LEU A 72 -15.33 -13.65 3.99
C LEU A 72 -16.38 -12.89 4.83
N GLY A 73 -16.17 -12.70 6.13
CA GLY A 73 -17.08 -11.94 7.00
C GLY A 73 -18.51 -12.45 6.87
N GLY A 74 -18.81 -13.60 7.47
CA GLY A 74 -20.12 -14.24 7.41
C GLY A 74 -21.30 -13.33 7.77
#